data_AF-A0A4Y1Z9S1-F1
#
_entry.id   AF-A0A4Y1Z9S1-F1
#
_cell.length_a   1.000
_cell.length_b   1.000
_cell.length_c   1.000
_cell.angle_alpha   90.00
_cell.angle_beta   90.00
_cell.angle_gamma   90.00
#
_symmetry.space_group_name_H-M   'P 1'
#
loop_
_entity.id
_entity.type
_entity.pdbx_description
1 polymer ?
#
loop_
_entity_poly.entity_id
_entity_poly.type
_entity_poly.pdbx_seq_one_letter_code
_entity_poly.pdbx_strand_id
1 'polypeptide(L)'
;MSVREDLLAKYSSKVYKNREKHLVQLEDVTNPQEIAANKRAIPGVMTARGCCYAGCKGVVLGPLKDVCIIVHGAIGCSFYTWNTRRNKSKADENSKGQNFVPYCFSTDMQESDIIFGGEKSSKRLLMKRWNCFIPTVS
;
A
#
# COMPACT_ATOMS: atom_id res chain seq x y z
N MET A 1 32.82 7.95 -21.45
CA MET A 1 31.90 8.19 -20.32
C MET A 1 31.26 6.86 -19.97
N SER A 2 31.14 6.54 -18.69
CA SER A 2 30.42 5.35 -18.26
C SER A 2 28.91 5.56 -18.45
N VAL A 3 28.15 4.47 -18.67
CA VAL A 3 26.67 4.54 -18.77
C VAL A 3 26.07 5.20 -17.53
N ARG A 4 26.69 4.99 -16.36
CA ARG A 4 26.31 5.63 -15.10
C ARG A 4 26.45 7.16 -15.15
N GLU A 5 27.57 7.67 -15.65
CA GLU A 5 27.82 9.11 -15.78
C GLU A 5 26.82 9.78 -16.74
N ASP A 6 26.55 9.16 -17.89
CA ASP A 6 25.62 9.67 -18.89
C ASP A 6 24.18 9.77 -18.34
N LEU A 7 23.78 8.80 -17.51
CA LEU A 7 22.48 8.81 -16.82
C LEU A 7 22.41 9.91 -15.76
N LEU A 8 23.47 10.06 -14.97
CA LEU A 8 23.51 11.03 -13.88
C LEU A 8 23.62 12.47 -14.38
N ALA A 9 24.29 12.71 -15.51
CA ALA A 9 24.48 14.03 -16.10
C ALA A 9 23.17 14.76 -16.46
N LYS A 10 22.07 14.01 -16.64
CA LYS A 10 20.73 14.58 -16.90
C LYS A 10 20.09 15.22 -15.67
N TYR A 11 20.60 14.94 -14.46
CA TYR A 11 20.04 15.45 -13.23
C TYR A 11 20.65 16.80 -12.83
N SER A 12 19.85 17.62 -12.15
CA SER A 12 20.36 18.83 -11.49
C SER A 12 21.32 18.46 -10.35
N SER A 13 22.21 19.39 -9.99
CA SER A 13 23.29 19.17 -9.00
C SER A 13 22.83 18.55 -7.68
N LYS A 14 21.65 18.94 -7.16
CA LYS A 14 21.07 18.38 -5.93
C LYS A 14 20.60 16.94 -6.10
N VAL A 15 19.95 16.64 -7.22
CA VAL A 15 19.43 15.30 -7.53
C VAL A 15 20.60 14.36 -7.86
N TYR A 16 21.60 14.84 -8.60
CA TYR A 16 22.85 14.15 -8.89
C TYR A 16 23.52 13.61 -7.62
N LYS A 17 23.83 14.50 -6.66
CA LYS A 17 24.50 14.14 -5.38
C LYS A 17 23.75 13.11 -4.55
N ASN A 18 22.43 13.03 -4.71
CA ASN A 18 21.64 11.99 -4.05
C ASN A 18 21.66 10.69 -4.86
N ARG A 19 21.41 10.76 -6.17
CA ARG A 19 21.25 9.60 -7.07
C ARG A 19 22.56 8.87 -7.35
N GLU A 20 23.71 9.53 -7.27
CA GLU A 20 25.02 8.91 -7.44
C GLU A 20 25.24 7.74 -6.45
N LYS A 21 24.69 7.84 -5.24
CA LYS A 21 24.78 6.80 -4.19
C LYS A 21 23.81 5.65 -4.40
N HIS A 22 22.81 5.83 -5.26
CA HIS A 22 21.73 4.89 -5.54
C HIS A 22 21.90 4.19 -6.91
N LEU A 23 23.00 4.43 -7.61
CA LEU A 23 23.35 3.83 -8.89
C LEU A 23 24.80 3.36 -8.82
N VAL A 24 25.03 2.08 -9.03
CA VAL A 24 26.34 1.45 -8.97
C VAL A 24 26.52 0.63 -10.25
N GLN A 25 27.66 0.79 -10.91
CA GLN A 25 28.03 -0.01 -12.09
C GLN A 25 29.02 -1.08 -11.64
N LEU A 26 28.61 -2.33 -11.71
CA LEU A 26 29.44 -3.47 -11.31
C LEU A 26 30.44 -3.76 -12.42
N GLU A 27 31.74 -3.62 -12.12
CA GLU A 27 32.84 -3.96 -13.03
C GLU A 27 33.38 -5.38 -12.74
N ASP A 28 33.24 -5.84 -11.50
CA ASP A 28 33.60 -7.17 -11.04
C ASP A 28 32.50 -7.69 -10.09
N VAL A 29 31.99 -8.90 -10.34
CA VAL A 29 30.95 -9.54 -9.54
C VAL A 29 31.50 -10.05 -8.20
N THR A 30 32.82 -10.23 -8.10
CA THR A 30 33.46 -10.82 -6.93
C THR A 30 33.75 -9.82 -5.81
N ASN A 31 33.78 -8.52 -6.11
CA ASN A 31 34.01 -7.47 -5.11
C ASN A 31 32.71 -6.71 -4.77
N PRO A 32 32.12 -6.90 -3.58
CA PRO A 32 30.86 -6.28 -3.22
C PRO A 32 31.01 -4.75 -3.09
N GLN A 33 30.22 -4.01 -3.87
CA GLN A 33 30.15 -2.55 -3.82
C GLN A 33 28.94 -2.09 -2.99
N GLU A 34 29.14 -1.09 -2.12
CA GLU A 34 28.07 -0.54 -1.30
C GLU A 34 27.11 0.34 -2.12
N ILE A 35 25.80 0.16 -1.91
CA ILE A 35 24.75 0.99 -2.49
C ILE A 35 23.86 1.56 -1.40
N ALA A 36 23.54 2.85 -1.47
CA ALA A 36 22.55 3.43 -0.59
C ALA A 36 21.16 2.87 -0.94
N ALA A 37 20.43 2.39 0.06
CA ALA A 37 19.05 1.91 -0.10
C ALA A 37 18.16 2.44 1.04
N ASN A 38 16.85 2.21 0.93
CA ASN A 38 15.86 2.60 1.95
C ASN A 38 15.92 4.08 2.40
N LYS A 39 16.33 4.99 1.50
CA LYS A 39 16.27 6.45 1.73
C LYS A 39 14.99 7.04 1.16
N ARG A 40 14.56 8.20 1.67
CA ARG A 40 13.39 8.94 1.15
C ARG A 40 13.52 9.21 -0.35
N ALA A 41 12.41 9.09 -1.08
CA ALA A 41 12.40 9.41 -2.50
C ALA A 41 12.52 10.92 -2.70
N ILE A 42 13.21 11.32 -3.76
CA ILE A 42 13.34 12.72 -4.15
C ILE A 42 11.99 13.16 -4.75
N PRO A 43 11.41 14.31 -4.36
CA PRO A 43 10.20 14.83 -4.99
C PRO A 43 10.39 15.07 -6.50
N GLY A 44 9.36 14.78 -7.29
CA GLY A 44 9.34 15.08 -8.73
C GLY A 44 10.10 14.10 -9.64
N VAL A 45 10.72 13.06 -9.11
CA VAL A 45 11.52 12.09 -9.92
C VAL A 45 10.70 10.89 -10.44
N MET A 46 9.37 10.95 -10.40
CA MET A 46 8.46 9.88 -10.85
C MET A 46 8.84 8.49 -10.32
N THR A 47 8.92 8.36 -9.00
CA THR A 47 9.27 7.08 -8.37
C THR A 47 8.14 6.05 -8.49
N ALA A 48 8.49 4.78 -8.69
CA ALA A 48 7.54 3.66 -8.68
C ALA A 48 7.16 3.17 -7.24
N ARG A 49 7.51 3.94 -6.20
CA ARG A 49 7.21 3.57 -4.82
C ARG A 49 5.74 3.78 -4.47
N GLY A 50 5.21 2.88 -3.64
CA GLY A 50 3.93 3.08 -2.95
C GLY A 50 4.08 3.70 -1.56
N CYS A 51 3.00 3.66 -0.78
CA CYS A 51 2.96 4.10 0.61
C CYS A 51 2.95 2.91 1.59
N CYS A 52 3.13 3.19 2.88
CA CYS A 52 3.07 2.16 3.94
C CYS A 52 1.70 1.46 4.00
N TYR A 53 0.60 2.17 3.72
CA TYR A 53 -0.73 1.58 3.65
C TYR A 53 -0.84 0.52 2.54
N ALA A 54 -0.26 0.77 1.36
CA ALA A 54 -0.24 -0.20 0.27
C ALA A 54 0.51 -1.47 0.70
N GLY A 55 1.64 -1.34 1.42
CA GLY A 55 2.38 -2.46 1.98
C GLY A 55 1.61 -3.24 3.05
N CYS A 56 1.02 -2.55 4.02
CA CYS A 56 0.29 -3.20 5.10
C CYS A 56 -1.04 -3.82 4.61
N LYS A 57 -1.99 -2.99 4.16
CA LYS A 57 -3.32 -3.45 3.73
C LYS A 57 -3.25 -4.18 2.39
N GLY A 58 -2.61 -3.60 1.39
CA GLY A 58 -2.65 -4.11 0.01
C GLY A 58 -1.82 -5.38 -0.22
N VAL A 59 -0.73 -5.56 0.53
CA VAL A 59 0.18 -6.70 0.35
C VAL A 59 0.03 -7.74 1.45
N VAL A 60 0.18 -7.36 2.72
CA VAL A 60 0.25 -8.32 3.84
C VAL A 60 -1.14 -8.77 4.31
N LEU A 61 -2.02 -7.82 4.60
CA LEU A 61 -3.34 -8.14 5.18
C LEU A 61 -4.38 -8.51 4.12
N GLY A 62 -4.36 -7.89 2.95
CA GLY A 62 -5.36 -8.06 1.89
C GLY A 62 -5.65 -9.51 1.44
N PRO A 63 -4.69 -10.46 1.45
CA PRO A 63 -4.95 -11.87 1.14
C PRO A 63 -5.75 -12.64 2.20
N LEU A 64 -5.97 -12.09 3.40
CA LEU A 64 -6.75 -12.75 4.46
C LEU A 64 -8.22 -12.80 4.05
N LYS A 65 -8.69 -13.99 3.68
CA LYS A 65 -10.01 -14.18 3.06
C LYS A 65 -11.19 -14.17 4.03
N ASP A 66 -10.95 -14.51 5.28
CA ASP A 66 -11.91 -14.62 6.37
C ASP A 66 -11.89 -13.39 7.31
N VAL A 67 -11.10 -12.37 6.98
CA VAL A 67 -11.00 -11.13 7.76
C VAL A 67 -11.58 -9.95 7.00
N CYS A 68 -12.52 -9.24 7.63
CA CYS A 68 -13.04 -7.97 7.14
C CYS A 68 -12.06 -6.83 7.47
N ILE A 69 -11.31 -6.35 6.47
CA ILE A 69 -10.33 -5.27 6.65
C ILE A 69 -10.95 -3.94 6.24
N ILE A 70 -11.22 -3.08 7.23
CA ILE A 70 -11.83 -1.77 7.03
C ILE A 70 -10.75 -0.70 6.85
N VAL A 71 -10.85 0.04 5.75
CA VAL A 71 -9.98 1.18 5.46
C VAL A 71 -10.57 2.44 6.09
N HIS A 72 -9.97 2.89 7.20
CA HIS A 72 -10.33 4.16 7.81
C HIS A 72 -9.61 5.32 7.10
N GLY A 73 -10.36 6.07 6.29
CA GLY A 73 -9.81 7.09 5.41
C GLY A 73 -10.83 7.51 4.36
N ALA A 74 -10.41 8.42 3.49
CA ALA A 74 -11.15 8.76 2.28
C ALA A 74 -11.23 7.54 1.32
N ILE A 75 -12.24 7.51 0.46
CA ILE A 75 -12.57 6.36 -0.39
C ILE A 75 -11.42 5.88 -1.29
N GLY A 76 -10.54 6.79 -1.74
CA GLY A 76 -9.49 6.49 -2.71
C GLY A 76 -8.56 5.35 -2.29
N CYS A 77 -8.10 5.33 -1.04
CA CYS A 77 -7.22 4.27 -0.53
C CYS A 77 -7.89 2.88 -0.62
N SER A 78 -9.19 2.81 -0.35
CA SER A 78 -9.96 1.56 -0.43
C SER A 78 -10.17 1.13 -1.89
N PHE A 79 -10.56 2.08 -2.75
CA PHE A 79 -10.80 1.84 -4.16
C PHE A 79 -9.54 1.37 -4.90
N TYR A 80 -8.40 2.06 -4.75
CA TYR A 80 -7.16 1.71 -5.46
C TYR A 80 -6.50 0.41 -4.98
N THR A 81 -7.00 -0.18 -3.88
CA THR A 81 -6.57 -1.49 -3.40
C THR A 81 -7.61 -2.58 -3.62
N TRP A 82 -8.69 -2.28 -4.35
CA TRP A 82 -9.73 -3.24 -4.67
C TRP A 82 -9.35 -4.04 -5.92
N ASN A 83 -8.97 -5.31 -5.73
CA ASN A 83 -8.63 -6.24 -6.80
C ASN A 83 -7.50 -5.81 -7.75
N THR A 84 -6.73 -4.77 -7.41
CA THR A 84 -5.55 -4.34 -8.18
C THR A 84 -4.36 -5.28 -8.00
N ARG A 85 -4.23 -5.91 -6.83
CA ARG A 85 -3.30 -7.01 -6.57
C ARG A 85 -4.03 -8.34 -6.66
N ARG A 86 -3.59 -9.22 -7.57
CA ARG A 86 -4.25 -10.50 -7.92
C ARG A 86 -4.03 -11.62 -6.89
N ASN A 87 -4.38 -11.35 -5.63
CA ASN A 87 -4.35 -12.36 -4.58
C ASN A 87 -5.59 -13.25 -4.75
N LYS A 88 -5.39 -14.48 -5.23
CA LYS A 88 -6.51 -15.42 -5.42
C LYS A 88 -6.99 -15.93 -4.06
N SER A 89 -8.30 -15.95 -3.87
CA SER A 89 -8.93 -16.54 -2.70
C SER A 89 -10.15 -17.35 -3.11
N LYS A 90 -10.48 -18.36 -2.31
CA LYS A 90 -11.68 -19.17 -2.43
C LYS A 90 -12.20 -19.44 -1.02
N ALA A 91 -13.52 -19.32 -0.85
CA ALA A 91 -14.20 -19.77 0.35
C ALA A 91 -14.02 -21.29 0.52
N ASP A 92 -13.77 -21.71 1.75
CA ASP A 92 -13.66 -23.11 2.18
C ASP A 92 -14.20 -23.28 3.60
N GLU A 93 -14.20 -24.53 4.10
CA GLU A 93 -14.68 -24.88 5.43
C GLU A 93 -13.90 -24.16 6.54
N ASN A 94 -12.59 -23.97 6.37
CA ASN A 94 -11.73 -23.26 7.32
C ASN A 94 -12.16 -21.80 7.48
N SER A 95 -12.59 -21.15 6.38
CA SER A 95 -13.16 -19.80 6.39
C SER A 95 -14.66 -19.75 6.72
N LYS A 96 -15.29 -20.88 7.11
CA LYS A 96 -16.74 -20.99 7.32
C LYS A 96 -17.56 -20.45 6.13
N GLY A 97 -17.06 -20.66 4.91
CA GLY A 97 -17.67 -20.15 3.69
C GLY A 97 -17.46 -18.65 3.41
N GLN A 98 -16.67 -17.93 4.22
CA GLN A 98 -16.42 -16.50 4.04
C GLN A 98 -15.31 -16.20 3.02
N ASN A 99 -15.50 -15.16 2.23
CA ASN A 99 -14.47 -14.63 1.33
C ASN A 99 -14.64 -13.12 1.13
N PHE A 100 -13.83 -12.33 1.83
CA PHE A 100 -13.87 -10.87 1.80
C PHE A 100 -12.88 -10.24 0.81
N VAL A 101 -11.91 -11.00 0.27
CA VAL A 101 -10.89 -10.48 -0.66
C VAL A 101 -11.49 -9.79 -1.90
N PRO A 102 -12.59 -10.27 -2.51
CA PRO A 102 -13.20 -9.62 -3.67
C PRO A 102 -13.89 -8.30 -3.35
N TYR A 103 -13.95 -7.87 -2.08
CA TYR A 103 -14.66 -6.68 -1.62
C TYR A 103 -13.69 -5.64 -1.06
N CYS A 104 -14.10 -4.37 -1.07
CA CYS A 104 -13.43 -3.30 -0.36
C CYS A 104 -14.35 -2.71 0.72
N PHE A 105 -13.79 -2.42 1.88
CA PHE A 105 -14.51 -1.86 3.02
C PHE A 105 -13.85 -0.54 3.40
N SER A 106 -14.63 0.51 3.59
CA SER A 106 -14.12 1.82 3.99
C SER A 106 -15.09 2.53 4.91
N THR A 107 -14.56 3.44 5.73
CA THR A 107 -15.39 4.40 6.45
C THR A 107 -15.83 5.57 5.58
N ASP A 108 -15.23 5.74 4.40
CA ASP A 108 -15.50 6.84 3.47
C ASP A 108 -15.53 8.20 4.17
N MET A 109 -14.39 8.58 4.76
CA MET A 109 -14.29 9.79 5.58
C MET A 109 -14.66 11.03 4.76
N GLN A 110 -15.62 11.79 5.29
CA GLN A 110 -16.05 13.07 4.75
C GLN A 110 -15.38 14.23 5.47
N GLU A 111 -15.57 15.45 4.96
CA GLU A 111 -15.03 16.67 5.56
C GLU A 111 -15.40 16.83 7.03
N SER A 112 -16.65 16.49 7.40
CA SER A 112 -17.09 16.49 8.80
C SER A 112 -16.28 15.55 9.69
N ASP A 113 -15.86 14.39 9.17
CA ASP A 113 -15.02 13.44 9.93
C ASP A 113 -13.59 13.96 10.11
N ILE A 114 -13.12 14.83 9.21
CA ILE A 114 -11.82 15.50 9.32
C ILE A 114 -11.89 16.63 10.36
N ILE A 115 -12.97 17.42 10.33
CA ILE A 115 -13.16 18.57 11.24
C ILE A 115 -13.47 18.11 12.66
N PHE A 116 -14.41 17.18 12.83
CA PHE A 116 -14.93 16.78 14.14
C PHE A 116 -14.39 15.43 14.65
N GLY A 117 -13.57 14.75 13.84
CA GLY A 117 -13.05 13.42 14.13
C GLY A 117 -14.01 12.29 13.72
N GLY A 118 -13.49 11.31 12.98
CA GLY A 118 -14.26 10.19 12.43
C GLY A 118 -14.58 9.04 13.39
N GLU A 119 -14.20 9.12 14.67
CA GLU A 119 -14.28 7.98 15.60
C GLU A 119 -15.73 7.48 15.79
N LYS A 120 -16.68 8.39 15.96
CA LYS A 120 -18.10 8.05 16.13
C LYS A 120 -18.69 7.43 14.86
N SER A 121 -18.25 7.90 13.69
CA SER A 121 -18.66 7.36 12.39
C SER A 121 -18.12 5.94 12.19
N SER A 122 -16.85 5.71 12.52
CA SER A 122 -16.19 4.41 12.47
C SER A 122 -16.89 3.36 13.34
N LYS A 123 -17.25 3.68 14.58
CA LYS A 123 -17.95 2.76 15.50
C LYS A 123 -19.33 2.32 14.96
N ARG A 124 -20.11 3.26 14.42
CA ARG A 124 -21.41 2.96 13.80
C ARG A 124 -21.27 2.06 12.58
N LEU A 125 -20.26 2.31 11.75
CA LEU A 125 -19.95 1.50 10.57
C LEU A 125 -19.51 0.08 10.94
N LEU A 126 -18.65 -0.08 11.95
CA LEU A 126 -18.23 -1.37 12.50
C LEU A 126 -19.45 -2.21 12.93
N MET A 127 -20.37 -1.62 13.72
CA MET A 127 -21.59 -2.30 14.15
C MET A 127 -22.51 -2.67 12.97
N LYS A 128 -22.73 -1.73 12.05
CA LYS A 128 -23.58 -1.99 10.88
C LYS A 128 -23.00 -3.09 9.98
N ARG A 129 -21.68 -3.11 9.80
CA ARG A 129 -21.01 -4.09 8.94
C ARG A 129 -20.95 -5.46 9.59
N TRP A 130 -20.74 -5.55 10.90
CA TRP A 130 -20.82 -6.82 11.64
C TRP A 130 -22.13 -7.56 11.36
N ASN A 131 -23.26 -6.84 11.47
CA ASN A 131 -24.60 -7.41 11.27
C ASN A 131 -24.93 -7.79 9.82
N CYS A 132 -24.22 -7.24 8.82
CA CYS A 132 -24.49 -7.54 7.41
C CYS A 132 -23.73 -8.77 6.87
N PHE A 133 -22.57 -9.11 7.45
CA PHE A 133 -21.71 -10.21 6.94
C PHE A 133 -21.71 -11.45 7.82
N ILE A 134 -22.02 -11.27 9.11
CA ILE A 134 -22.27 -12.36 10.03
C ILE A 134 -23.73 -12.18 10.43
N PRO A 135 -24.71 -12.82 9.73
CA PRO A 135 -26.06 -12.84 10.27
C PRO A 135 -25.96 -13.42 11.68
N THR A 136 -26.55 -12.73 12.65
CA THR A 136 -26.67 -13.22 14.01
C THR A 136 -27.23 -14.63 13.91
N VAL A 137 -26.41 -15.62 14.27
CA VAL A 137 -26.89 -16.98 14.48
C VAL A 137 -27.97 -16.89 15.55
N SER A 138 -29.23 -17.07 15.14
CA SER A 138 -30.31 -17.45 16.05
C SER A 138 -30.12 -18.89 16.49
#